data_AF-A0A933G085-F1
#
_entry.id   AF-A0A933G085-F1
#
_cell.length_a   1.000
_cell.length_b   1.000
_cell.length_c   1.000
_cell.angle_alpha   90.00
_cell.angle_beta   90.00
_cell.angle_gamma   90.00
#
_symmetry.space_group_name_H-M   'P 1'
#
loop_
_entity.id
_entity.type
_entity.pdbx_description
1 polymer ?
#
loop_
_entity_poly.entity_id
_entity_poly.type
_entity_poly.pdbx_seq_one_letter_code
_entity_poly.pdbx_strand_id
1 'polypeptide(L)'
;PALVSFDCGHGIMQITSGMTSGTDGGWPSRQQALVATHFLYNIARGAVILADKWNYAPEGRPIAGTDTEGDPLVVENWYFALWGYNGFTGPGANRSNHPMDPVYAYPRTGFSCGPTNDGYGHRYGDYPYQELVLGCASRPPSVNGTPLWEAPSVAYALPDLGIDDWAGPLSLDNFVSPYTNMDIPSPRPWHYDQSPRPPVFAASLLLGAPVLLLSDTAVDQPSNQVAIANTGTGILSWRARPQQSWIHVTKQGGVALGPLVPCVEEPPCRRSATLTITVDRARLPDDELAGWVDVESLSTGDVQQVFVHRDEAPPVSATPTPTPVPVPGDVNCEGTVNAVDATIVLQYSAGFVDSVPCAANADVSGDGRIDPIDAALILQYIAGIISGLPP
;
A
#
# COMPACT_ATOMS: atom_id res chain seq x y z
N PRO A 1 -5.92 -2.20 3.20
CA PRO A 1 -5.77 -1.59 4.55
C PRO A 1 -4.35 -1.04 4.66
N ALA A 2 -4.16 0.14 5.24
CA ALA A 2 -2.82 0.66 5.52
C ALA A 2 -2.32 0.06 6.84
N LEU A 3 -1.07 -0.41 6.88
CA LEU A 3 -0.40 -0.71 8.13
C LEU A 3 -0.01 0.63 8.76
N VAL A 4 -0.64 1.00 9.87
CA VAL A 4 -0.36 2.24 10.59
C VAL A 4 0.00 1.88 12.03
N SER A 5 1.18 2.28 12.47
CA SER A 5 1.64 2.08 13.84
C SER A 5 1.01 3.10 14.80
N PHE A 6 1.12 2.84 16.10
CA PHE A 6 0.59 3.70 17.16
C PHE A 6 1.22 5.11 17.18
N ASP A 7 2.40 5.28 16.57
CA ASP A 7 3.10 6.56 16.39
C ASP A 7 2.85 7.18 15.00
N CYS A 8 1.81 6.71 14.28
CA CYS A 8 1.39 7.19 12.96
C CYS A 8 2.40 6.92 11.82
N GLY A 9 3.33 5.98 12.00
CA GLY A 9 4.18 5.46 10.93
C GLY A 9 3.39 4.61 9.94
N HIS A 10 3.59 4.83 8.64
CA HIS A 10 2.88 4.14 7.58
C HIS A 10 3.73 3.05 6.92
N GLY A 11 3.13 1.87 6.72
CA GLY A 11 3.71 0.74 5.98
C GLY A 11 4.94 0.12 6.62
N ILE A 12 5.61 -0.78 5.90
CA ILE A 12 6.74 -1.57 6.42
C ILE A 12 7.95 -0.71 6.83
N MET A 13 8.16 0.41 6.14
CA MET A 13 9.23 1.37 6.44
C MET A 13 8.85 2.39 7.52
N GLN A 14 7.63 2.31 8.07
CA GLN A 14 7.13 3.16 9.16
C GLN A 14 7.27 4.66 8.86
N ILE A 15 6.83 5.07 7.66
CA ILE A 15 7.02 6.44 7.16
C ILE A 15 6.11 7.43 7.89
N THR A 16 6.71 8.45 8.49
CA THR A 16 6.02 9.62 9.08
C THR A 16 6.33 10.91 8.31
N SER A 17 7.51 11.00 7.67
CA SER A 17 7.99 12.19 6.98
C SER A 17 7.15 12.53 5.74
N GLY A 18 6.48 13.68 5.76
CA GLY A 18 5.54 14.10 4.72
C GLY A 18 4.15 13.48 4.82
N MET A 19 3.87 12.74 5.90
CA MET A 19 2.57 12.07 6.12
C MET A 19 1.62 12.87 7.04
N THR A 20 2.05 14.02 7.58
CA THR A 20 1.22 14.86 8.46
C THR A 20 0.26 15.75 7.68
N SER A 21 -1.03 15.71 8.06
CA SER A 21 -2.18 16.44 7.48
C SER A 21 -2.38 16.26 5.96
N GLY A 22 -3.63 16.11 5.54
CA GLY A 22 -3.96 16.00 4.11
C GLY A 22 -3.53 17.27 3.36
N THR A 23 -2.54 17.14 2.48
CA THR A 23 -1.97 18.28 1.73
C THR A 23 -2.81 18.71 0.53
N ASP A 24 -3.90 17.99 0.24
CA ASP A 24 -4.85 18.24 -0.86
C ASP A 24 -6.19 18.72 -0.30
N GLY A 25 -6.23 19.95 0.24
CA GLY A 25 -7.45 20.52 0.81
C GLY A 25 -8.00 19.76 2.01
N GLY A 26 -7.12 19.16 2.84
CA GLY A 26 -7.50 18.30 3.96
C GLY A 26 -7.58 16.81 3.62
N TRP A 27 -7.42 16.44 2.33
CA TRP A 27 -7.38 15.06 1.86
C TRP A 27 -5.94 14.56 1.66
N PRO A 28 -5.68 13.25 1.79
CA PRO A 28 -4.37 12.69 1.49
C PRO A 28 -4.01 12.93 0.03
N SER A 29 -2.81 13.44 -0.21
CA SER A 29 -2.24 13.51 -1.56
C SER A 29 -2.05 12.12 -2.16
N ARG A 30 -1.90 12.04 -3.49
CA ARG A 30 -1.59 10.79 -4.20
C ARG A 30 -0.36 10.08 -3.62
N GLN A 31 0.69 10.84 -3.30
CA GLN A 31 1.90 10.28 -2.71
C GLN A 31 1.65 9.70 -1.31
N GLN A 32 0.94 10.42 -0.44
CA GLN A 32 0.59 9.93 0.90
C GLN A 32 -0.24 8.64 0.81
N ALA A 33 -1.26 8.62 -0.06
CA ALA A 33 -2.10 7.46 -0.24
C ALA A 33 -1.31 6.26 -0.79
N LEU A 34 -0.42 6.45 -1.77
CA LEU A 34 0.46 5.39 -2.29
C LEU A 34 1.40 4.84 -1.22
N VAL A 35 2.06 5.71 -0.44
CA VAL A 35 2.95 5.30 0.66
C VAL A 35 2.19 4.49 1.72
N ALA A 36 0.93 4.82 1.98
CA ALA A 36 0.11 4.12 2.97
C ALA A 36 -0.45 2.79 2.47
N THR A 37 -0.71 2.66 1.16
CA THR A 37 -1.50 1.54 0.60
C THR A 37 -0.70 0.57 -0.25
N HIS A 38 0.49 0.94 -0.72
CA HIS A 38 1.32 0.10 -1.59
C HIS A 38 2.72 -0.12 -1.02
N PHE A 39 3.07 -1.37 -0.72
CA PHE A 39 4.32 -1.72 -0.06
C PHE A 39 5.58 -1.28 -0.85
N LEU A 40 5.59 -1.43 -2.18
CA LEU A 40 6.72 -0.94 -2.98
C LEU A 40 6.93 0.57 -2.89
N TYR A 41 5.87 1.38 -2.97
CA TYR A 41 5.98 2.83 -2.81
C TYR A 41 6.42 3.20 -1.40
N ASN A 42 5.99 2.44 -0.40
CA ASN A 42 6.44 2.59 0.98
C ASN A 42 7.94 2.32 1.13
N ILE A 43 8.43 1.20 0.58
CA ILE A 43 9.86 0.84 0.56
C ILE A 43 10.67 1.89 -0.19
N ALA A 44 10.22 2.29 -1.38
CA ALA A 44 10.89 3.32 -2.17
C ALA A 44 10.97 4.65 -1.42
N ARG A 45 9.89 5.07 -0.73
CA ARG A 45 9.91 6.29 0.09
C ARG A 45 10.88 6.17 1.26
N GLY A 46 10.94 5.01 1.92
CA GLY A 46 11.92 4.75 2.97
C GLY A 46 13.35 4.82 2.47
N ALA A 47 13.64 4.25 1.30
CA ALA A 47 14.96 4.34 0.66
C ALA A 47 15.37 5.80 0.35
N VAL A 48 14.44 6.62 -0.16
CA VAL A 48 14.68 8.05 -0.36
C VAL A 48 15.01 8.75 0.95
N ILE A 49 14.23 8.50 2.02
CA ILE A 49 14.49 9.09 3.34
C ILE A 49 15.86 8.66 3.88
N LEU A 50 16.23 7.39 3.72
CA LEU A 50 17.52 6.89 4.17
C LEU A 50 18.67 7.57 3.40
N ALA A 51 18.53 7.74 2.09
CA ALA A 51 19.48 8.51 1.27
C ALA A 51 19.56 9.98 1.70
N ASP A 52 18.43 10.61 2.03
CA ASP A 52 18.41 11.98 2.59
C ASP A 52 19.17 12.05 3.92
N LYS A 53 19.08 11.02 4.79
CA LYS A 53 19.84 10.96 6.05
C LYS A 53 21.33 10.79 5.81
N TRP A 54 21.71 9.94 4.85
CA TRP A 54 23.09 9.75 4.44
C TRP A 54 23.70 11.05 3.93
N ASN A 55 23.03 11.71 2.98
CA ASN A 55 23.49 12.95 2.34
C ASN A 55 23.48 14.17 3.28
N TYR A 56 23.08 14.00 4.54
CA TYR A 56 23.17 15.05 5.55
C TYR A 56 24.54 15.10 6.24
N ALA A 57 25.41 14.11 5.98
CA ALA A 57 26.83 14.18 6.33
C ALA A 57 27.63 14.86 5.20
N PRO A 58 28.64 15.70 5.53
CA PRO A 58 29.10 16.02 6.88
C PRO A 58 28.37 17.21 7.54
N GLU A 59 27.49 17.93 6.85
CA GLU A 59 26.99 19.24 7.32
C GLU A 59 26.20 19.18 8.62
N GLY A 60 25.46 18.10 8.86
CA GLY A 60 24.67 17.91 10.07
C GLY A 60 24.68 16.48 10.61
N ARG A 61 25.53 15.60 10.07
CA ARG A 61 25.74 14.23 10.55
C ARG A 61 27.22 13.87 10.48
N PRO A 62 27.68 12.99 11.38
CA PRO A 62 29.02 12.42 11.26
C PRO A 62 29.11 11.43 10.11
N ILE A 63 30.34 11.15 9.69
CA ILE A 63 30.69 10.19 8.64
C ILE A 63 31.05 8.85 9.29
N ALA A 64 30.49 7.76 8.76
CA ALA A 64 31.01 6.42 8.99
C ALA A 64 31.75 5.95 7.73
N GLY A 65 32.92 5.33 7.93
CA GLY A 65 33.78 4.90 6.83
C GLY A 65 34.84 5.90 6.43
N THR A 66 35.45 6.60 7.39
CA THR A 66 36.58 7.50 7.10
C THR A 66 37.76 6.78 6.44
N ASP A 67 37.91 5.47 6.65
CA ASP A 67 38.91 4.60 6.02
C ASP A 67 38.47 3.97 4.68
N THR A 68 37.20 4.13 4.30
CA THR A 68 36.61 3.66 3.04
C THR A 68 36.04 4.80 2.20
N GLU A 69 36.42 6.05 2.51
CA GLU A 69 35.92 7.28 1.86
C GLU A 69 34.39 7.40 1.90
N GLY A 70 33.74 6.78 2.88
CA GLY A 70 32.28 6.72 2.97
C GLY A 70 31.66 6.00 1.78
N ASP A 71 32.25 4.92 1.27
CA ASP A 71 31.68 4.15 0.16
C ASP A 71 30.23 3.72 0.47
N PRO A 72 29.21 4.17 -0.29
CA PRO A 72 27.81 3.82 -0.05
C PRO A 72 27.48 2.35 -0.36
N LEU A 73 28.40 1.61 -1.00
CA LEU A 73 28.25 0.18 -1.22
C LEU A 73 28.63 -0.66 0.02
N VAL A 74 29.32 -0.05 0.99
CA VAL A 74 29.65 -0.69 2.27
C VAL A 74 28.47 -0.54 3.23
N VAL A 75 27.86 -1.66 3.64
CA VAL A 75 26.65 -1.68 4.47
C VAL A 75 26.88 -0.94 5.80
N GLU A 76 28.02 -1.17 6.44
CA GLU A 76 28.37 -0.59 7.74
C GLU A 76 28.55 0.94 7.70
N ASN A 77 28.84 1.53 6.53
CA ASN A 77 28.94 2.99 6.41
C ASN A 77 27.58 3.68 6.58
N TRP A 78 26.46 2.94 6.45
CA TRP A 78 25.12 3.49 6.66
C TRP A 78 24.77 3.69 8.14
N TYR A 79 25.70 3.41 9.05
CA TYR A 79 25.52 3.46 10.51
C TYR A 79 24.79 4.73 11.01
N PHE A 80 25.28 5.93 10.66
CA PHE A 80 24.66 7.17 11.11
C PHE A 80 23.36 7.52 10.36
N ALA A 81 23.22 7.06 9.11
CA ALA A 81 21.97 7.20 8.37
C ALA A 81 20.86 6.34 8.99
N LEU A 82 21.17 5.10 9.39
CA LEU A 82 20.28 4.20 10.12
C LEU A 82 19.86 4.80 11.46
N TRP A 83 20.81 5.28 12.25
CA TRP A 83 20.51 6.02 13.49
C TRP A 83 19.59 7.22 13.19
N GLY A 84 19.91 8.01 12.17
CA GLY A 84 19.12 9.15 11.73
C GLY A 84 17.72 8.81 11.21
N TYR A 85 17.48 7.58 10.77
CA TYR A 85 16.19 7.11 10.24
C TYR A 85 15.13 7.04 11.33
N ASN A 86 15.46 6.45 12.49
CA ASN A 86 14.57 6.43 13.66
C ASN A 86 14.67 7.70 14.53
N GLY A 87 15.64 8.57 14.23
CA GLY A 87 15.88 9.82 14.92
C GLY A 87 17.29 9.85 15.47
N PHE A 88 18.05 10.90 15.11
CA PHE A 88 19.42 11.11 15.56
C PHE A 88 19.44 11.67 17.00
N THR A 89 18.97 10.86 17.95
CA THR A 89 18.77 11.22 19.36
C THR A 89 19.78 10.52 20.27
N GLY A 90 20.03 11.12 21.43
CA GLY A 90 20.90 10.58 22.48
C GLY A 90 20.31 10.80 23.88
N PRO A 91 21.14 10.80 24.94
CA PRO A 91 20.68 10.91 26.32
C PRO A 91 19.76 12.12 26.54
N GLY A 92 18.67 11.90 27.29
CA GLY A 92 17.66 12.91 27.57
C GLY A 92 16.51 13.00 26.56
N ALA A 93 16.57 12.28 25.44
CA ALA A 93 15.41 12.10 24.57
C ALA A 93 14.40 11.08 25.16
N ASN A 94 13.13 11.15 24.75
CA ASN A 94 12.11 10.16 25.13
C ASN A 94 12.52 8.71 24.74
N ARG A 95 13.25 8.59 23.63
CA ARG A 95 13.98 7.38 23.25
C ARG A 95 15.35 7.79 22.72
N SER A 96 16.39 7.41 23.45
CA SER A 96 17.77 7.54 22.99
C SER A 96 18.03 6.55 21.86
N ASN A 97 18.90 6.89 20.92
CA ASN A 97 19.46 5.96 19.93
C ASN A 97 21.00 5.94 20.00
N HIS A 98 21.56 6.53 21.05
CA HIS A 98 23.00 6.65 21.22
C HIS A 98 23.57 5.37 21.84
N PRO A 99 24.53 4.67 21.21
CA PRO A 99 25.00 3.35 21.65
C PRO A 99 25.71 3.36 23.01
N MET A 100 26.33 4.48 23.38
CA MET A 100 26.98 4.68 24.70
C MET A 100 26.06 5.33 25.76
N ASP A 101 24.77 5.48 25.50
CA ASP A 101 23.84 5.94 26.54
C ASP A 101 23.79 4.90 27.70
N PRO A 102 23.94 5.30 28.97
CA PRO A 102 23.94 4.36 30.10
C PRO A 102 22.66 3.55 30.27
N VAL A 103 21.54 3.93 29.63
CA VAL A 103 20.32 3.09 29.57
C VAL A 103 20.57 1.75 28.88
N TYR A 104 21.62 1.68 28.06
CA TYR A 104 22.01 0.57 27.23
C TYR A 104 23.22 -0.14 27.86
N ALA A 105 23.04 -1.34 28.42
CA ALA A 105 24.13 -2.14 29.02
C ALA A 105 25.21 -2.53 28.00
N TYR A 106 26.50 -2.36 28.31
CA TYR A 106 27.62 -2.77 27.44
C TYR A 106 28.69 -3.56 28.22
N PRO A 107 29.29 -4.63 27.66
CA PRO A 107 28.97 -5.24 26.36
C PRO A 107 27.59 -5.91 26.38
N ARG A 108 26.94 -5.98 25.21
CA ARG A 108 25.64 -6.64 25.04
C ARG A 108 25.71 -7.70 23.96
N THR A 109 24.93 -8.77 24.15
CA THR A 109 24.68 -9.74 23.10
C THR A 109 23.97 -9.07 21.92
N GLY A 110 24.32 -9.38 20.67
CA GLY A 110 23.67 -8.78 19.50
C GLY A 110 22.15 -9.05 19.45
N PHE A 111 21.41 -8.17 18.77
CA PHE A 111 19.97 -8.32 18.55
C PHE A 111 19.67 -9.36 17.47
N SER A 112 18.53 -10.04 17.57
CA SER A 112 18.03 -10.98 16.58
C SER A 112 16.54 -10.80 16.32
N CYS A 113 16.14 -10.91 15.04
CA CYS A 113 14.75 -11.10 14.64
C CYS A 113 14.40 -12.60 14.49
N GLY A 114 15.37 -13.49 14.69
CA GLY A 114 15.21 -14.94 14.56
C GLY A 114 14.43 -15.57 15.73
N PRO A 115 14.52 -16.91 15.87
CA PRO A 115 13.88 -17.63 16.97
C PRO A 115 14.35 -17.13 18.35
N THR A 116 13.45 -17.03 19.32
CA THR A 116 13.74 -16.48 20.67
C THR A 116 14.75 -17.29 21.49
N ASN A 117 15.07 -18.51 21.07
CA ASN A 117 16.01 -19.42 21.71
C ASN A 117 17.36 -19.53 20.98
N ASP A 118 17.69 -18.59 20.10
CA ASP A 118 18.92 -18.56 19.31
C ASP A 118 20.17 -18.07 20.07
N GLY A 119 20.01 -17.69 21.34
CA GLY A 119 21.09 -17.18 22.19
C GLY A 119 21.38 -15.69 22.05
N TYR A 120 20.53 -14.94 21.33
CA TYR A 120 20.66 -13.49 21.11
C TYR A 120 19.63 -12.68 21.90
N GLY A 121 19.74 -11.35 21.85
CA GLY A 121 18.74 -10.47 22.43
C GLY A 121 17.52 -10.30 21.55
N HIS A 122 16.34 -10.27 22.18
CA HIS A 122 15.03 -10.17 21.51
C HIS A 122 14.16 -9.02 22.03
N ARG A 123 14.68 -8.23 22.98
CA ARG A 123 13.94 -7.13 23.59
C ARG A 123 14.35 -5.80 22.95
N TYR A 124 13.46 -5.25 22.12
CA TYR A 124 13.70 -4.00 21.37
C TYR A 124 14.15 -2.80 22.22
N GLY A 125 13.74 -2.73 23.49
CA GLY A 125 14.10 -1.64 24.40
C GLY A 125 15.55 -1.66 24.88
N ASP A 126 16.25 -2.78 24.73
CA ASP A 126 17.60 -2.97 25.27
C ASP A 126 18.70 -2.54 24.27
N TYR A 127 18.31 -2.08 23.08
CA TYR A 127 19.18 -1.76 21.95
C TYR A 127 18.86 -0.40 21.33
N PRO A 128 19.88 0.35 20.88
CA PRO A 128 19.69 1.49 19.99
C PRO A 128 19.33 1.03 18.57
N TYR A 129 18.73 1.90 17.78
CA TYR A 129 18.07 1.52 16.53
C TYR A 129 18.98 0.84 15.50
N GLN A 130 20.21 1.32 15.31
CA GLN A 130 21.18 0.74 14.39
C GLN A 130 21.53 -0.72 14.72
N GLU A 131 21.56 -1.09 16.00
CA GLU A 131 21.81 -2.46 16.44
C GLU A 131 20.59 -3.36 16.17
N LEU A 132 19.38 -2.81 16.28
CA LEU A 132 18.15 -3.51 15.90
C LEU A 132 18.14 -3.84 14.40
N VAL A 133 18.45 -2.85 13.55
CA VAL A 133 18.42 -3.01 12.10
C VAL A 133 19.48 -3.99 11.62
N LEU A 134 20.76 -3.77 11.97
CA LEU A 134 21.85 -4.63 11.52
C LEU A 134 21.80 -6.03 12.16
N GLY A 135 21.32 -6.12 13.41
CA GLY A 135 21.08 -7.39 14.09
C GLY A 135 20.00 -8.23 13.37
N CYS A 136 18.85 -7.63 13.06
CA CYS A 136 17.80 -8.31 12.29
C CYS A 136 18.24 -8.65 10.86
N ALA A 137 18.92 -7.74 10.16
CA ALA A 137 19.43 -8.00 8.83
C ALA A 137 20.39 -9.21 8.82
N SER A 138 21.19 -9.36 9.88
CA SER A 138 22.07 -10.52 10.09
C SER A 138 21.34 -11.78 10.54
N ARG A 139 20.14 -11.66 11.11
CA ARG A 139 19.38 -12.73 11.78
C ARG A 139 17.89 -12.58 11.46
N PRO A 140 17.50 -12.94 10.22
CA PRO A 140 16.12 -12.82 9.75
C PRO A 140 15.11 -13.57 10.64
N PRO A 141 13.88 -13.06 10.75
CA PRO A 141 12.77 -13.87 11.23
C PRO A 141 12.47 -15.00 10.25
N SER A 142 11.86 -16.08 10.76
CA SER A 142 11.42 -17.21 9.95
C SER A 142 9.90 -17.32 9.92
N VAL A 143 9.35 -17.61 8.75
CA VAL A 143 7.94 -17.97 8.54
C VAL A 143 7.90 -19.45 8.17
N ASN A 144 7.16 -20.25 8.95
CA ASN A 144 7.09 -21.71 8.79
C ASN A 144 8.47 -22.40 8.72
N GLY A 145 9.41 -21.94 9.57
CA GLY A 145 10.78 -22.47 9.62
C GLY A 145 11.70 -21.98 8.50
N THR A 146 11.21 -21.18 7.54
CA THR A 146 12.00 -20.62 6.44
C THR A 146 12.32 -19.15 6.75
N PRO A 147 13.62 -18.75 6.79
CA PRO A 147 14.00 -17.35 6.93
C PRO A 147 13.39 -16.48 5.83
N LEU A 148 13.00 -15.25 6.17
CA LEU A 148 12.44 -14.31 5.18
C LEU A 148 13.47 -13.85 4.13
N TRP A 149 14.75 -13.86 4.48
CA TRP A 149 15.86 -13.60 3.57
C TRP A 149 17.07 -14.47 3.94
N GLU A 150 18.04 -14.55 3.04
CA GLU A 150 19.31 -15.21 3.31
C GLU A 150 20.16 -14.32 4.22
N ALA A 151 20.60 -14.88 5.35
CA ALA A 151 21.49 -14.19 6.28
C ALA A 151 22.92 -14.11 5.69
N PRO A 152 23.67 -13.04 5.94
CA PRO A 152 25.07 -12.98 5.54
C PRO A 152 25.88 -14.07 6.28
N SER A 153 26.93 -14.58 5.64
CA SER A 153 27.80 -15.62 6.23
C SER A 153 28.52 -15.16 7.49
N VAL A 154 28.72 -13.84 7.61
CA VAL A 154 29.23 -13.16 8.80
C VAL A 154 28.23 -12.05 9.12
N ALA A 155 27.89 -11.87 10.38
CA ALA A 155 26.95 -10.82 10.78
C ALA A 155 27.52 -9.43 10.44
N TYR A 156 26.63 -8.52 10.03
CA TYR A 156 26.98 -7.11 9.82
C TYR A 156 27.60 -6.53 11.09
N ALA A 157 28.65 -5.74 10.92
CA ALA A 157 29.41 -5.23 12.05
C ALA A 157 28.79 -3.96 12.64
N LEU A 158 29.04 -3.76 13.93
CA LEU A 158 28.73 -2.55 14.68
C LEU A 158 30.04 -1.97 15.21
N PRO A 159 30.11 -0.66 15.50
CA PRO A 159 31.27 -0.05 16.16
C PRO A 159 31.58 -0.78 17.47
N ASP A 160 32.82 -1.26 17.63
CA ASP A 160 33.23 -1.93 18.85
C ASP A 160 33.58 -0.88 19.92
N LEU A 161 32.66 -0.65 20.86
CA LEU A 161 32.82 0.36 21.92
C LEU A 161 33.89 -0.01 22.97
N GLY A 162 34.56 -1.16 22.82
CA GLY A 162 35.75 -1.53 23.58
C GLY A 162 37.06 -1.05 22.94
N ILE A 163 37.01 -0.46 21.74
CA ILE A 163 38.17 -0.01 20.96
C ILE A 163 38.04 1.51 20.73
N ASP A 164 39.12 2.24 21.01
CA ASP A 164 39.14 3.71 21.00
C ASP A 164 38.77 4.33 19.64
N ASP A 165 39.09 3.66 18.54
CA ASP A 165 38.74 4.10 17.17
C ASP A 165 37.23 4.32 16.98
N TRP A 166 36.40 3.62 17.76
CA TRP A 166 34.95 3.80 17.76
C TRP A 166 34.44 4.43 19.07
N ALA A 167 34.96 4.00 20.22
CA ALA A 167 34.52 4.48 21.53
C ALA A 167 34.84 5.97 21.75
N GLY A 168 35.99 6.45 21.26
CA GLY A 168 36.39 7.85 21.33
C GLY A 168 35.43 8.77 20.59
N PRO A 169 35.25 8.60 19.26
CA PRO A 169 34.32 9.41 18.49
C PRO A 169 32.87 9.31 18.98
N LEU A 170 32.42 8.12 19.39
CA LEU A 170 31.07 7.91 19.93
C LEU A 170 30.92 8.34 21.39
N SER A 171 31.92 8.91 22.06
CA SER A 171 31.76 9.41 23.43
C SER A 171 30.59 10.40 23.52
N LEU A 172 29.85 10.35 24.64
CA LEU A 172 28.73 11.27 24.88
C LEU A 172 29.15 12.74 24.83
N ASP A 173 30.40 13.05 25.18
CA ASP A 173 30.96 14.41 25.10
C ASP A 173 31.07 14.92 23.66
N ASN A 174 31.15 14.01 22.68
CA ASN A 174 31.18 14.32 21.26
C ASN A 174 29.78 14.41 20.64
N PHE A 175 28.72 14.02 21.34
CA PHE A 175 27.33 14.12 20.88
C PHE A 175 26.79 15.56 20.96
N VAL A 176 27.47 16.47 20.27
CA VAL A 176 27.19 17.90 20.24
C VAL A 176 27.18 18.37 18.79
N SER A 177 26.05 18.92 18.33
CA SER A 177 25.92 19.47 16.98
C SER A 177 27.00 20.55 16.72
N PRO A 178 27.70 20.53 15.57
CA PRO A 178 27.40 19.77 14.35
C PRO A 178 28.04 18.37 14.25
N TYR A 179 28.45 17.78 15.38
CA TYR A 179 28.93 16.39 15.50
C TYR A 179 30.28 16.09 14.82
N THR A 180 31.12 17.10 14.64
CA THR A 180 32.41 16.99 13.91
C THR A 180 33.42 16.03 14.52
N ASN A 181 33.26 15.65 15.79
CA ASN A 181 34.17 14.74 16.50
C ASN A 181 33.67 13.30 16.54
N MET A 182 32.57 12.99 15.84
CA MET A 182 31.92 11.68 15.87
C MET A 182 32.20 10.82 14.62
N ASP A 183 33.07 11.27 13.72
CA ASP A 183 33.44 10.49 12.55
C ASP A 183 34.15 9.19 12.95
N ILE A 184 33.75 8.08 12.34
CA ILE A 184 34.28 6.74 12.65
C ILE A 184 34.81 6.04 11.40
N PRO A 185 35.84 5.18 11.53
CA PRO A 185 36.16 4.22 10.48
C PRO A 185 35.01 3.21 10.31
N SER A 186 34.94 2.54 9.16
CA SER A 186 33.96 1.50 8.89
C SER A 186 34.03 0.43 9.98
N PRO A 187 32.90 0.10 10.64
CA PRO A 187 32.82 -1.09 11.50
C PRO A 187 33.35 -2.34 10.79
N ARG A 188 34.02 -3.22 11.55
CA ARG A 188 34.73 -4.38 10.97
C ARG A 188 34.21 -5.72 11.50
N PRO A 189 34.17 -6.76 10.65
CA PRO A 189 34.39 -6.71 9.20
C PRO A 189 33.25 -5.96 8.49
N TRP A 190 33.58 -5.25 7.42
CA TRP A 190 32.57 -4.59 6.59
C TRP A 190 32.16 -5.45 5.40
N HIS A 191 30.97 -5.18 4.86
CA HIS A 191 30.32 -5.98 3.82
C HIS A 191 29.88 -5.11 2.65
N TYR A 192 30.03 -5.66 1.44
CA TYR A 192 29.32 -5.17 0.26
C TYR A 192 27.96 -5.85 0.15
N ASP A 193 26.93 -5.12 -0.29
CA ASP A 193 25.65 -5.75 -0.62
C ASP A 193 25.82 -6.72 -1.79
N GLN A 194 25.61 -8.01 -1.52
CA GLN A 194 25.68 -9.08 -2.51
C GLN A 194 24.31 -9.42 -3.11
N SER A 195 23.25 -8.71 -2.69
CA SER A 195 21.90 -8.96 -3.16
C SER A 195 21.83 -8.78 -4.68
N PRO A 196 21.37 -9.78 -5.43
CA PRO A 196 21.27 -9.65 -6.87
C PRO A 196 20.29 -8.52 -7.20
N ARG A 197 20.66 -7.68 -8.17
CA ARG A 197 19.71 -6.70 -8.70
C ARG A 197 18.46 -7.45 -9.17
N PRO A 198 17.26 -7.02 -8.77
CA PRO A 198 16.04 -7.67 -9.22
C PRO A 198 15.98 -7.62 -10.75
N PRO A 199 15.46 -8.68 -11.41
CA PRO A 199 15.26 -8.67 -12.86
C PRO A 199 14.47 -7.44 -13.31
N VAL A 200 14.76 -6.93 -14.51
CA VAL A 200 14.14 -5.70 -15.03
C VAL A 200 12.60 -5.76 -15.01
N PHE A 201 12.01 -6.93 -15.19
CA PHE A 201 10.56 -7.15 -15.17
C PHE A 201 9.97 -7.38 -13.77
N ALA A 202 10.78 -7.60 -12.74
CA ALA A 202 10.28 -7.91 -11.39
C ALA A 202 9.52 -6.72 -10.80
N ALA A 203 10.00 -5.49 -11.05
CA ALA A 203 9.28 -4.28 -10.66
C ALA A 203 7.90 -4.20 -11.34
N SER A 204 7.83 -4.50 -12.64
CA SER A 204 6.57 -4.52 -13.40
C SER A 204 5.60 -5.58 -12.88
N LEU A 205 6.11 -6.75 -12.47
CA LEU A 205 5.28 -7.81 -11.88
C LEU A 205 4.70 -7.40 -10.52
N LEU A 206 5.50 -6.75 -9.68
CA LEU A 206 5.10 -6.33 -8.34
C LEU A 206 4.19 -5.10 -8.33
N LEU A 207 4.39 -4.16 -9.27
CA LEU A 207 3.49 -3.02 -9.48
C LEU A 207 2.19 -3.47 -10.15
N GLY A 208 2.28 -4.45 -11.07
CA GLY A 208 1.16 -4.88 -11.90
C GLY A 208 0.65 -3.79 -12.85
N ALA A 209 -0.49 -4.10 -13.46
CA ALA A 209 -1.30 -3.19 -14.27
C ALA A 209 -2.73 -3.28 -13.73
N PRO A 210 -3.03 -2.61 -12.60
CA PRO A 210 -4.34 -2.69 -11.99
C PRO A 210 -5.38 -1.96 -12.84
N VAL A 211 -6.60 -2.47 -12.84
CA VAL A 211 -7.74 -1.89 -13.56
C VAL A 211 -8.87 -1.69 -12.57
N LEU A 212 -9.26 -0.43 -12.38
CA LEU A 212 -10.33 -0.04 -11.47
C LEU A 212 -11.69 -0.47 -12.00
N LEU A 213 -12.50 -1.07 -11.14
CA LEU A 213 -13.92 -1.35 -11.39
C LEU A 213 -14.73 -1.01 -10.14
N LEU A 214 -15.83 -0.30 -10.33
CA LEU A 214 -16.83 -0.02 -9.31
C LEU A 214 -18.06 -0.92 -9.52
N SER A 215 -18.69 -1.40 -8.44
CA SER A 215 -19.95 -2.14 -8.55
C SER A 215 -21.09 -1.26 -9.05
N ASP A 216 -21.08 0.01 -8.66
CA ASP A 216 -22.13 0.98 -8.95
C ASP A 216 -21.50 2.30 -9.38
N THR A 217 -22.05 2.90 -10.44
CA THR A 217 -21.66 4.22 -10.92
C THR A 217 -22.66 5.31 -10.54
N ALA A 218 -23.78 4.93 -9.92
CA ALA A 218 -24.79 5.84 -9.41
C ALA A 218 -25.43 5.26 -8.14
N VAL A 219 -25.74 6.12 -7.17
CA VAL A 219 -26.34 5.74 -5.89
C VAL A 219 -27.36 6.78 -5.44
N ASP A 220 -28.42 6.36 -4.74
CA ASP A 220 -29.56 7.23 -4.39
C ASP A 220 -30.06 7.12 -2.94
N GLN A 221 -29.54 6.15 -2.17
CA GLN A 221 -29.93 6.00 -0.77
C GLN A 221 -29.14 6.94 0.15
N PRO A 222 -29.61 7.19 1.39
CA PRO A 222 -28.85 8.00 2.36
C PRO A 222 -27.47 7.40 2.72
N SER A 223 -27.32 6.09 2.57
CA SER A 223 -26.09 5.33 2.82
C SER A 223 -25.97 4.20 1.81
N ASN A 224 -24.94 4.24 0.98
CA ASN A 224 -24.71 3.28 -0.10
C ASN A 224 -23.37 2.59 0.09
N GLN A 225 -23.26 1.33 -0.33
CA GLN A 225 -22.00 0.61 -0.38
C GLN A 225 -21.61 0.36 -1.84
N VAL A 226 -20.46 0.88 -2.24
CA VAL A 226 -19.87 0.64 -3.55
C VAL A 226 -18.64 -0.25 -3.36
N ALA A 227 -18.62 -1.38 -4.06
CA ALA A 227 -17.44 -2.24 -4.09
C ALA A 227 -16.42 -1.68 -5.09
N ILE A 228 -15.15 -1.71 -4.71
CA ILE A 228 -14.01 -1.33 -5.52
C ILE A 228 -13.20 -2.60 -5.78
N ALA A 229 -13.10 -3.00 -7.03
CA ALA A 229 -12.41 -4.19 -7.48
C ALA A 229 -11.21 -3.83 -8.36
N ASN A 230 -10.24 -4.76 -8.42
CA ASN A 230 -9.14 -4.73 -9.37
C ASN A 230 -9.32 -5.89 -10.35
N THR A 231 -9.70 -5.60 -11.60
CA THR A 231 -9.81 -6.61 -12.67
C THR A 231 -8.49 -6.83 -13.40
N GLY A 232 -7.49 -5.98 -13.14
CA GLY A 232 -6.14 -6.09 -13.67
C GLY A 232 -5.21 -6.94 -12.79
N THR A 233 -3.91 -6.69 -12.90
CA THR A 233 -2.90 -7.41 -12.12
C THR A 233 -2.38 -6.58 -10.95
N GLY A 234 -1.71 -7.24 -10.00
CA GLY A 234 -1.08 -6.56 -8.86
C GLY A 234 -2.08 -5.92 -7.89
N ILE A 235 -1.65 -4.83 -7.27
CA ILE A 235 -2.38 -4.14 -6.21
C ILE A 235 -2.97 -2.84 -6.77
N LEU A 236 -4.29 -2.68 -6.69
CA LEU A 236 -4.97 -1.41 -6.94
C LEU A 236 -4.99 -0.60 -5.64
N SER A 237 -4.05 0.32 -5.52
CA SER A 237 -4.14 1.40 -4.55
C SER A 237 -5.11 2.46 -5.06
N TRP A 238 -6.17 2.73 -4.31
CA TRP A 238 -7.21 3.68 -4.72
C TRP A 238 -7.39 4.80 -3.70
N ARG A 239 -7.90 5.94 -4.18
CA ARG A 239 -8.32 7.10 -3.37
C ARG A 239 -9.73 7.50 -3.74
N ALA A 240 -10.55 7.85 -2.75
CA ALA A 240 -11.90 8.36 -2.95
C ALA A 240 -11.99 9.82 -2.50
N ARG A 241 -12.53 10.69 -3.35
CA ARG A 241 -12.67 12.13 -3.11
C ARG A 241 -14.11 12.57 -3.39
N PRO A 242 -14.91 12.87 -2.37
CA PRO A 242 -16.17 13.58 -2.54
C PRO A 242 -15.90 14.99 -3.08
N GLN A 243 -16.68 15.42 -4.06
CA GLN A 243 -16.54 16.75 -4.67
C GLN A 243 -17.46 17.79 -4.01
N GLN A 244 -18.39 17.31 -3.19
CA GLN A 244 -19.35 18.11 -2.44
C GLN A 244 -19.17 17.90 -0.94
N SER A 245 -19.36 18.97 -0.15
CA SER A 245 -19.23 18.92 1.31
C SER A 245 -20.34 18.17 2.04
N TRP A 246 -21.47 17.93 1.36
CA TRP A 246 -22.58 17.13 1.88
C TRP A 246 -22.42 15.63 1.59
N ILE A 247 -21.39 15.22 0.85
CA ILE A 247 -21.08 13.81 0.61
C ILE A 247 -19.93 13.40 1.53
N HIS A 248 -20.13 12.31 2.26
CA HIS A 248 -19.12 11.72 3.13
C HIS A 248 -18.79 10.30 2.70
N VAL A 249 -17.52 9.92 2.86
CA VAL A 249 -17.04 8.56 2.59
C VAL A 249 -16.40 7.97 3.84
N THR A 250 -16.62 6.67 4.07
CA THR A 250 -16.02 5.98 5.24
C THR A 250 -14.51 5.82 5.14
N LYS A 251 -13.96 5.86 3.93
CA LYS A 251 -12.53 5.71 3.66
C LYS A 251 -12.12 6.66 2.55
N GLN A 252 -10.98 7.32 2.75
CA GLN A 252 -10.40 8.23 1.76
C GLN A 252 -9.45 7.50 0.80
N GLY A 253 -9.07 6.25 1.10
CA GLY A 253 -8.25 5.41 0.25
C GLY A 253 -8.16 3.98 0.76
N GLY A 254 -7.65 3.09 -0.08
CA GLY A 254 -7.57 1.68 0.24
C GLY A 254 -6.87 0.86 -0.83
N VAL A 255 -7.11 -0.46 -0.75
CA VAL A 255 -6.51 -1.45 -1.63
C VAL A 255 -7.57 -2.41 -2.13
N ALA A 256 -7.54 -2.72 -3.43
CA ALA A 256 -8.17 -3.91 -4.00
C ALA A 256 -7.09 -4.78 -4.66
N LEU A 257 -7.19 -6.10 -4.49
CA LEU A 257 -6.21 -7.06 -4.97
C LEU A 257 -6.64 -7.65 -6.31
N GLY A 258 -5.73 -7.69 -7.28
CA GLY A 258 -5.96 -8.37 -8.54
C GLY A 258 -6.11 -9.88 -8.35
N PRO A 259 -6.72 -10.61 -9.30
CA PRO A 259 -7.04 -12.03 -9.15
C PRO A 259 -5.83 -12.92 -8.86
N LEU A 260 -4.66 -12.54 -9.38
CA LEU A 260 -3.41 -13.30 -9.25
C LEU A 260 -2.59 -12.96 -8.00
N VAL A 261 -3.00 -11.96 -7.21
CA VAL A 261 -2.32 -11.69 -5.95
C VAL A 261 -2.62 -12.84 -4.99
N PRO A 262 -1.60 -13.50 -4.41
CA PRO A 262 -1.81 -14.56 -3.43
C PRO A 262 -2.62 -14.05 -2.24
N CYS A 263 -3.58 -14.87 -1.82
CA CYS A 263 -4.47 -14.58 -0.70
C CYS A 263 -4.35 -15.73 0.30
N VAL A 264 -4.02 -15.39 1.55
CA VAL A 264 -4.14 -16.35 2.66
C VAL A 264 -5.60 -16.40 3.12
N GLU A 265 -6.11 -17.58 3.40
CA GLU A 265 -7.52 -17.78 3.74
C GLU A 265 -7.88 -17.27 5.15
N GLU A 266 -6.89 -17.18 6.04
CA GLU A 266 -7.06 -16.70 7.42
C GLU A 266 -6.05 -15.61 7.80
N PRO A 267 -6.50 -14.43 8.27
CA PRO A 267 -7.88 -13.92 8.19
C PRO A 267 -8.36 -13.78 6.73
N PRO A 268 -9.68 -13.76 6.46
CA PRO A 268 -10.21 -13.84 5.09
C PRO A 268 -9.66 -12.73 4.20
N CYS A 269 -9.00 -13.14 3.11
CA CYS A 269 -8.50 -12.22 2.10
C CYS A 269 -9.66 -11.58 1.33
N ARG A 270 -10.02 -10.34 1.70
CA ARG A 270 -10.97 -9.54 0.93
C ARG A 270 -10.25 -8.91 -0.27
N ARG A 271 -10.50 -9.46 -1.47
CA ARG A 271 -9.92 -8.96 -2.72
C ARG A 271 -10.48 -7.60 -3.11
N SER A 272 -11.79 -7.39 -2.92
CA SER A 272 -12.42 -6.09 -3.12
C SER A 272 -12.41 -5.25 -1.85
N ALA A 273 -12.43 -3.93 -2.04
CA ALA A 273 -12.69 -2.99 -0.96
C ALA A 273 -14.15 -2.53 -1.01
N THR A 274 -14.68 -2.12 0.13
CA THR A 274 -16.01 -1.48 0.22
C THR A 274 -15.82 -0.02 0.62
N LEU A 275 -16.39 0.86 -0.18
CA LEU A 275 -16.55 2.30 0.07
C LEU A 275 -18.00 2.55 0.49
N THR A 276 -18.22 3.12 1.66
CA THR A 276 -19.55 3.58 2.05
C THR A 276 -19.66 5.06 1.77
N ILE A 277 -20.70 5.46 1.04
CA ILE A 277 -21.01 6.83 0.68
C ILE A 277 -22.28 7.23 1.45
N THR A 278 -22.21 8.30 2.24
CA THR A 278 -23.35 8.81 3.02
C THR A 278 -23.63 10.26 2.69
N VAL A 279 -24.90 10.62 2.66
CA VAL A 279 -25.40 11.97 2.33
C VAL A 279 -25.75 12.73 3.62
N ASP A 280 -25.06 13.83 3.89
CA ASP A 280 -25.40 14.79 4.96
C ASP A 280 -26.44 15.79 4.45
N ARG A 281 -27.72 15.44 4.62
CA ARG A 281 -28.85 16.26 4.21
C ARG A 281 -28.88 17.65 4.86
N ALA A 282 -28.25 17.85 6.03
CA ALA A 282 -28.23 19.16 6.67
C ALA A 282 -27.31 20.16 5.96
N ARG A 283 -26.39 19.67 5.12
CA ARG A 283 -25.45 20.48 4.34
C ARG A 283 -25.76 20.49 2.84
N LEU A 284 -26.81 19.78 2.41
CA LEU A 284 -27.21 19.71 1.01
C LEU A 284 -27.95 21.02 0.62
N PRO A 285 -27.42 21.81 -0.35
CA PRO A 285 -28.10 22.99 -0.85
C PRO A 285 -29.43 22.63 -1.55
N ASP A 286 -30.44 23.50 -1.46
CA ASP A 286 -31.76 23.25 -2.07
C ASP A 286 -31.71 23.20 -3.61
N ASP A 287 -30.71 23.82 -4.22
CA ASP A 287 -30.48 23.88 -5.66
C ASP A 287 -29.58 22.76 -6.21
N GLU A 288 -28.95 21.96 -5.34
CA GLU A 288 -28.06 20.88 -5.75
C GLU A 288 -28.80 19.54 -5.79
N LEU A 289 -29.00 19.01 -7.01
CA LEU A 289 -29.78 17.78 -7.24
C LEU A 289 -28.92 16.50 -7.21
N ALA A 290 -27.59 16.66 -7.30
CA ALA A 290 -26.65 15.55 -7.28
C ALA A 290 -25.23 16.03 -7.02
N GLY A 291 -24.38 15.09 -6.63
CA GLY A 291 -22.94 15.28 -6.55
C GLY A 291 -22.21 14.03 -7.02
N TRP A 292 -20.90 13.99 -6.83
CA TRP A 292 -20.10 12.83 -7.22
C TRP A 292 -18.94 12.57 -6.28
N VAL A 293 -18.54 11.31 -6.25
CA VAL A 293 -17.31 10.84 -5.61
C VAL A 293 -16.38 10.35 -6.71
N ASP A 294 -15.21 10.96 -6.83
CA ASP A 294 -14.15 10.47 -7.70
C ASP A 294 -13.43 9.31 -6.99
N VAL A 295 -13.33 8.17 -7.65
CA VAL A 295 -12.49 7.04 -7.24
C VAL A 295 -11.33 6.93 -8.22
N GLU A 296 -10.12 7.22 -7.74
CA GLU A 296 -8.89 7.25 -8.53
C GLU A 296 -8.06 5.98 -8.27
N SER A 297 -7.59 5.35 -9.34
CA SER A 297 -6.45 4.42 -9.33
C SER A 297 -5.15 5.20 -9.21
N LEU A 298 -4.43 5.05 -8.09
CA LEU A 298 -3.24 5.86 -7.81
C LEU A 298 -1.99 5.42 -8.59
N SER A 299 -2.00 4.25 -9.20
CA SER A 299 -0.90 3.76 -10.05
C SER A 299 -1.09 4.21 -11.50
N THR A 300 -2.30 4.11 -12.05
CA THR A 300 -2.58 4.46 -13.46
C THR A 300 -3.05 5.90 -13.64
N GLY A 301 -3.67 6.48 -12.61
CA GLY A 301 -4.35 7.78 -12.69
C GLY A 301 -5.76 7.71 -13.25
N ASP A 302 -6.28 6.51 -13.53
CA ASP A 302 -7.66 6.34 -13.99
C ASP A 302 -8.64 6.79 -12.91
N VAL A 303 -9.67 7.52 -13.31
CA VAL A 303 -10.72 8.00 -12.41
C VAL A 303 -12.07 7.47 -12.88
N GLN A 304 -12.82 6.86 -11.99
CA GLN A 304 -14.24 6.56 -12.17
C GLN A 304 -15.06 7.37 -11.19
N GLN A 305 -16.27 7.75 -11.59
CA GLN A 305 -17.15 8.58 -10.77
C GLN A 305 -18.33 7.76 -10.27
N VAL A 306 -18.67 7.92 -9.01
CA VAL A 306 -19.97 7.50 -8.46
C VAL A 306 -20.85 8.73 -8.37
N PHE A 307 -21.92 8.76 -9.15
CA PHE A 307 -22.94 9.79 -9.08
C PHE A 307 -23.82 9.59 -7.84
N VAL A 308 -24.08 10.64 -7.09
CA VAL A 308 -24.87 10.59 -5.85
C VAL A 308 -26.12 11.45 -6.03
N HIS A 309 -27.27 10.81 -6.14
CA HIS A 309 -28.56 11.50 -6.24
C HIS A 309 -29.02 12.05 -4.89
N ARG A 310 -29.75 13.16 -4.93
CA ARG A 310 -30.37 13.81 -3.76
C ARG A 310 -31.45 12.96 -3.08
N ASP A 311 -32.27 12.25 -3.86
CA ASP A 311 -33.43 11.47 -3.42
C ASP A 311 -33.49 10.14 -4.18
N GLU A 312 -34.04 9.12 -3.52
CA GLU A 312 -34.45 7.83 -4.10
C GLU A 312 -35.14 8.10 -5.44
N ALA A 313 -34.73 7.41 -6.52
CA ALA A 313 -35.41 7.55 -7.79
C ALA A 313 -36.93 7.41 -7.55
N PRO A 314 -37.79 8.32 -8.06
CA PRO A 314 -39.21 8.27 -7.74
C PRO A 314 -39.73 6.87 -8.04
N PRO A 315 -40.57 6.25 -7.18
CA PRO A 315 -41.17 4.98 -7.51
C PRO A 315 -41.93 5.22 -8.80
N VAL A 316 -41.45 4.60 -9.89
CA VAL A 316 -42.12 4.68 -11.18
C VAL A 316 -43.52 4.16 -10.90
N SER A 317 -44.51 5.05 -10.94
CA SER A 317 -45.89 4.68 -10.69
C SER A 317 -46.26 3.68 -11.78
N ALA A 318 -46.36 2.41 -11.40
CA ALA A 318 -46.64 1.30 -12.28
C ALA A 318 -48.04 1.48 -12.88
N THR A 319 -48.11 2.24 -13.97
CA THR A 319 -49.07 1.94 -15.03
C THR A 319 -48.68 0.54 -15.52
N PRO A 320 -49.61 -0.43 -15.67
CA PRO A 320 -49.26 -1.73 -16.19
C PRO A 320 -48.68 -1.53 -17.60
N THR A 321 -47.35 -1.53 -17.67
CA THR A 321 -46.59 -1.49 -18.90
C THR A 321 -46.66 -2.91 -19.47
N PRO A 322 -46.92 -3.08 -20.78
CA PRO A 322 -46.89 -4.40 -21.40
C PRO A 322 -45.61 -5.11 -21.00
N THR A 323 -45.71 -6.41 -20.72
CA THR A 323 -44.57 -7.28 -20.44
C THR A 323 -43.41 -6.89 -21.37
N PRO A 324 -42.27 -6.40 -20.83
CA PRO A 324 -41.15 -5.99 -21.66
C PRO A 324 -40.76 -7.18 -22.53
N VAL A 325 -40.64 -6.95 -23.83
CA VAL A 325 -40.12 -7.96 -24.74
C VAL A 325 -38.67 -8.23 -24.33
N PRO A 326 -38.29 -9.48 -24.01
CA PRO A 326 -36.90 -9.81 -23.69
C PRO A 326 -35.99 -9.38 -24.84
N VAL A 327 -34.88 -8.70 -24.52
CA VAL A 327 -33.86 -8.31 -25.49
C VAL A 327 -32.63 -9.18 -25.21
N PRO A 328 -32.34 -10.21 -26.04
CA PRO A 328 -31.16 -11.03 -25.86
C PRO A 328 -29.90 -10.17 -25.82
N GLY A 329 -29.07 -10.37 -24.79
CA GLY A 329 -27.85 -9.60 -24.54
C GLY A 329 -28.03 -8.37 -23.65
N ASP A 330 -29.24 -7.95 -23.29
CA ASP A 330 -29.50 -6.86 -22.32
C ASP A 330 -29.54 -7.44 -20.89
N VAL A 331 -28.37 -7.52 -20.27
CA VAL A 331 -28.14 -8.24 -19.01
C VAL A 331 -28.48 -7.36 -17.81
N ASN A 332 -28.40 -6.03 -17.96
CA ASN A 332 -28.73 -5.06 -16.89
C ASN A 332 -30.17 -4.50 -16.97
N CYS A 333 -30.97 -4.94 -17.95
CA CYS A 333 -32.37 -4.56 -18.13
C CYS A 333 -32.59 -3.09 -18.52
N GLU A 334 -31.61 -2.43 -19.14
CA GLU A 334 -31.69 -1.01 -19.50
C GLU A 334 -32.29 -0.76 -20.91
N GLY A 335 -32.67 -1.83 -21.61
CA GLY A 335 -33.32 -1.80 -22.92
C GLY A 335 -32.35 -1.65 -24.10
N THR A 336 -31.04 -1.68 -23.86
CA THR A 336 -30.00 -1.60 -24.89
C THR A 336 -28.93 -2.64 -24.65
N VAL A 337 -28.31 -3.14 -25.72
CA VAL A 337 -27.18 -4.08 -25.62
C VAL A 337 -25.88 -3.33 -25.87
N ASN A 338 -24.99 -3.31 -24.89
CA ASN A 338 -23.69 -2.63 -24.95
C ASN A 338 -22.60 -3.41 -24.18
N ALA A 339 -21.40 -2.82 -24.01
CA ALA A 339 -20.28 -3.50 -23.37
C ALA A 339 -20.47 -3.73 -21.85
N VAL A 340 -21.38 -2.99 -21.21
CA VAL A 340 -21.74 -3.17 -19.80
C VAL A 340 -22.38 -4.54 -19.58
N ASP A 341 -23.24 -4.98 -20.51
CA ASP A 341 -23.90 -6.29 -20.44
C ASP A 341 -22.90 -7.45 -20.43
N ALA A 342 -21.97 -7.42 -21.39
CA ALA A 342 -20.88 -8.41 -21.45
C ALA A 342 -20.03 -8.39 -20.17
N THR A 343 -19.82 -7.20 -19.60
CA THR A 343 -19.04 -7.04 -18.36
C THR A 343 -19.75 -7.71 -17.18
N ILE A 344 -21.07 -7.59 -17.06
CA ILE A 344 -21.84 -8.22 -15.99
C ILE A 344 -21.80 -9.75 -16.10
N VAL A 345 -21.88 -10.30 -17.31
CA VAL A 345 -21.70 -11.75 -17.54
C VAL A 345 -20.32 -12.21 -17.07
N LEU A 346 -19.26 -11.48 -17.41
CA LEU A 346 -17.91 -11.79 -16.95
C LEU A 346 -17.77 -11.67 -15.43
N GLN A 347 -18.42 -10.68 -14.81
CA GLN A 347 -18.45 -10.53 -13.35
C GLN A 347 -19.15 -11.72 -12.67
N TYR A 348 -20.30 -12.15 -13.20
CA TYR A 348 -21.04 -13.29 -12.70
C TYR A 348 -20.24 -14.58 -12.82
N SER A 349 -19.67 -14.83 -14.00
CA SER A 349 -18.83 -16.02 -14.24
C SER A 349 -17.58 -16.05 -13.34
N ALA A 350 -17.01 -14.88 -13.03
CA ALA A 350 -15.86 -14.75 -12.14
C ALA A 350 -16.22 -14.80 -10.65
N GLY A 351 -17.52 -14.92 -10.29
CA GLY A 351 -17.99 -14.91 -8.91
C GLY A 351 -17.85 -13.56 -8.19
N PHE A 352 -17.77 -12.46 -8.95
CA PHE A 352 -17.77 -11.11 -8.39
C PHE A 352 -19.18 -10.62 -8.01
N VAL A 353 -20.21 -11.16 -8.68
CA VAL A 353 -21.62 -10.92 -8.36
C VAL A 353 -22.34 -12.26 -8.29
N ASP A 354 -23.25 -12.39 -7.31
CA ASP A 354 -23.96 -13.67 -7.06
C ASP A 354 -25.13 -13.92 -8.02
N SER A 355 -25.54 -12.90 -8.79
CA SER A 355 -26.63 -12.98 -9.76
C SER A 355 -26.50 -11.90 -10.82
N VAL A 356 -27.14 -12.11 -11.97
CA VAL A 356 -27.31 -11.08 -13.01
C VAL A 356 -28.75 -10.54 -13.00
N PRO A 357 -28.97 -9.24 -13.26
CA PRO A 357 -30.31 -8.63 -13.18
C PRO A 357 -31.33 -9.25 -14.14
N CYS A 358 -30.97 -9.41 -15.42
CA CYS A 358 -31.81 -10.02 -16.45
C CYS A 358 -31.20 -11.36 -16.91
N ALA A 359 -31.23 -12.38 -16.06
CA ALA A 359 -30.65 -13.71 -16.35
C ALA A 359 -31.20 -14.37 -17.62
N ALA A 360 -32.48 -14.13 -17.95
CA ALA A 360 -33.10 -14.65 -19.16
C ALA A 360 -32.53 -14.03 -20.46
N ASN A 361 -31.89 -12.86 -20.38
CA ASN A 361 -31.25 -12.20 -21.51
C ASN A 361 -29.74 -12.51 -21.58
N ALA A 362 -29.18 -13.15 -20.55
CA ALA A 362 -27.74 -13.31 -20.39
C ALA A 362 -27.18 -14.55 -21.08
N ASP A 363 -27.95 -15.64 -21.15
CA ASP A 363 -27.61 -16.84 -21.93
C ASP A 363 -27.94 -16.60 -23.41
N VAL A 364 -27.05 -15.91 -24.12
CA VAL A 364 -27.19 -15.63 -25.55
C VAL A 364 -26.59 -16.75 -26.41
N SER A 365 -25.89 -17.70 -25.79
CA SER A 365 -25.43 -18.92 -26.44
C SER A 365 -26.54 -19.97 -26.58
N GLY A 366 -27.56 -19.92 -25.71
CA GLY A 366 -28.69 -20.83 -25.64
C GLY A 366 -28.33 -22.20 -25.04
N ASP A 367 -27.23 -22.28 -24.28
CA ASP A 367 -26.70 -23.53 -23.74
C ASP A 367 -27.16 -23.83 -22.30
N GLY A 368 -27.95 -22.93 -21.71
CA GLY A 368 -28.48 -22.98 -20.36
C GLY A 368 -27.52 -22.46 -19.29
N ARG A 369 -26.38 -21.87 -19.67
CA ARG A 369 -25.39 -21.30 -18.75
C ARG A 369 -25.19 -19.82 -19.04
N ILE A 370 -24.68 -19.11 -18.04
CA ILE A 370 -24.28 -17.71 -18.15
C ILE A 370 -22.77 -17.70 -17.87
N ASP A 371 -21.98 -17.62 -18.94
CA ASP A 371 -20.53 -17.78 -18.87
C ASP A 371 -19.78 -16.86 -19.87
N PRO A 372 -18.43 -16.88 -19.95
CA PRO A 372 -17.69 -15.96 -20.81
C PRO A 372 -17.98 -16.13 -22.30
N ILE A 373 -18.62 -17.21 -22.74
CA ILE A 373 -19.08 -17.41 -24.13
C ILE A 373 -20.17 -16.39 -24.44
N ASP A 374 -21.13 -16.20 -23.53
CA ASP A 374 -22.20 -15.22 -23.70
C ASP A 374 -21.67 -13.79 -23.77
N ALA A 375 -20.70 -13.47 -22.91
CA ALA A 375 -20.02 -12.18 -22.93
C ALA A 375 -19.32 -11.93 -24.27
N ALA A 376 -18.64 -12.95 -24.82
CA ALA A 376 -17.98 -12.86 -26.11
C ALA A 376 -18.99 -12.68 -27.27
N LEU A 377 -20.17 -13.28 -27.19
CA LEU A 377 -21.23 -13.11 -28.19
C LEU A 377 -21.82 -11.69 -28.13
N ILE A 378 -22.10 -11.16 -26.94
CA ILE A 378 -22.53 -9.77 -26.75
C ILE A 378 -21.50 -8.80 -27.32
N LEU A 379 -20.22 -8.99 -27.02
CA LEU A 379 -19.13 -8.15 -27.57
C LEU A 379 -19.02 -8.24 -29.10
N GLN A 380 -19.22 -9.42 -29.69
CA GLN A 380 -19.24 -9.57 -31.15
C GLN A 380 -20.44 -8.89 -31.79
N TYR A 381 -21.61 -8.92 -31.14
CA TYR A 381 -22.82 -8.27 -31.62
C TYR A 381 -22.65 -6.74 -31.63
N ILE A 382 -22.18 -6.14 -30.54
CA ILE A 382 -21.97 -4.69 -30.47
C ILE A 382 -20.85 -4.21 -31.39
N ALA A 383 -19.89 -5.08 -31.71
CA ALA A 383 -18.84 -4.82 -32.69
C ALA A 383 -19.30 -4.99 -34.15
N GLY A 384 -20.54 -5.42 -34.39
CA GLY A 384 -21.10 -5.66 -35.72
C GLY A 384 -20.51 -6.89 -36.44
N ILE A 385 -19.83 -7.78 -35.71
CA ILE A 385 -19.25 -9.01 -36.25
C ILE A 385 -20.35 -10.04 -36.52
N ILE A 386 -21.34 -10.11 -35.64
CA ILE A 386 -22.56 -10.91 -35.81
C ILE A 386 -23.77 -9.98 -35.90
N SER A 387 -24.76 -10.34 -36.71
CA SER A 387 -25.93 -9.48 -36.99
C SER A 387 -27.05 -9.59 -35.96
N GLY A 388 -26.94 -10.50 -34.99
CA GLY A 388 -27.96 -10.73 -33.97
C GLY A 388 -27.51 -11.76 -32.94
N LEU A 389 -28.19 -11.75 -31.80
CA LEU A 389 -28.03 -12.72 -30.73
C LEU A 389 -29.20 -13.73 -30.78
N PRO A 390 -28.95 -15.05 -30.61
CA PRO A 390 -30.01 -16.04 -30.47
C PRO A 390 -30.98 -15.69 -29.33
N PRO A 391 -32.28 -16.03 -29.47
CA PRO A 391 -33.27 -15.88 -28.41
C PRO A 391 -33.20 -16.98 -27.33
#